data_AF-A0A8T3ZX25-F1
#
_entry.id   AF-A0A8T3ZX25-F1
#
_cell.length_a   1.000
_cell.length_b   1.000
_cell.length_c   1.000
_cell.angle_alpha   90.00
_cell.angle_beta   90.00
_cell.angle_gamma   90.00
#
_symmetry.space_group_name_H-M   'P 1'
#
loop_
_entity.id
_entity.type
_entity.pdbx_description
1 polymer ?
#
loop_
_entity_poly.entity_id
_entity_poly.type
_entity_poly.pdbx_seq_one_letter_code
_entity_poly.pdbx_strand_id
1 'polypeptide(L)'
;MVLESVISPQEAEARPWKVFLLAFVFAAVAVWLSILSGLHDKGVALVAIAAIACIPFVYELFNFDESGYEEATFLGSRTLARHFPVVIVLIGLFTGLVAGFTASYIALPSGQGNAVFDVQVWELGAIQSTFSGRVTQAQSEERQVALFEGLFLHNFQVLLAILAFSIFLSAGSVAILSWNSSIIGVFLGSLAFKAAGMGGSSYDALAALGSGILGILPHGSFELLAYLTAALAGGIMSSALIRRAKLADSFFIVVYDVAKLAALATVFLAIGAFIESQSIIAP
;
A
#
# COMPACT_ATOMS: atom_id res chain seq x y z
N MET A 1 -3.12 -10.32 21.14
CA MET A 1 -4.28 -9.41 21.03
C MET A 1 -5.42 -10.11 20.29
N VAL A 2 -6.66 -9.62 20.47
CA VAL A 2 -7.90 -10.23 19.94
C VAL A 2 -7.84 -10.47 18.42
N LEU A 3 -7.11 -9.64 17.67
CA LEU A 3 -7.01 -9.72 16.21
C LEU A 3 -6.15 -10.90 15.71
N GLU A 4 -5.18 -11.36 16.49
CA GLU A 4 -4.30 -12.52 16.19
C GLU A 4 -5.09 -13.84 16.24
N SER A 5 -6.22 -13.85 16.97
CA SER A 5 -7.12 -14.99 17.02
C SER A 5 -8.04 -15.11 15.80
N VAL A 6 -8.11 -14.09 14.92
CA VAL A 6 -9.06 -14.07 13.81
C VAL A 6 -8.53 -14.83 12.59
N ILE A 7 -7.26 -14.64 12.22
CA ILE A 7 -6.60 -15.32 11.10
C ILE A 7 -5.14 -15.56 11.46
N SER A 8 -4.69 -16.81 11.44
CA SER A 8 -3.27 -17.13 11.62
C SER A 8 -2.46 -16.86 10.34
N PRO A 9 -1.14 -16.61 10.41
CA PRO A 9 -0.29 -16.43 9.23
C PRO A 9 -0.40 -17.58 8.21
N GLN A 10 -0.49 -18.83 8.68
CA GLN A 10 -0.64 -20.01 7.82
C GLN A 10 -1.98 -20.00 7.07
N GLU A 11 -3.05 -19.60 7.76
CA GLU A 11 -4.36 -19.47 7.12
C GLU A 11 -4.38 -18.30 6.14
N ALA A 12 -3.69 -17.20 6.45
CA ALA A 12 -3.58 -16.05 5.58
C ALA A 12 -2.91 -16.40 4.24
N GLU A 13 -1.79 -17.13 4.26
CA GLU A 13 -1.13 -17.59 3.03
C GLU A 13 -2.01 -18.54 2.21
N ALA A 14 -2.72 -19.45 2.86
CA ALA A 14 -3.62 -20.39 2.18
C ALA A 14 -4.88 -19.71 1.63
N ARG A 15 -5.36 -18.64 2.29
CA ARG A 15 -6.61 -17.95 1.97
C ARG A 15 -6.47 -16.42 2.07
N PRO A 16 -5.72 -15.76 1.16
CA PRO A 16 -5.49 -14.32 1.19
C PRO A 16 -6.76 -13.48 1.11
N TRP A 17 -7.84 -14.01 0.51
CA TRP A 17 -9.14 -13.34 0.43
C TRP A 17 -9.77 -13.08 1.81
N LYS A 18 -9.44 -13.89 2.84
CA LYS A 18 -9.90 -13.62 4.20
C LYS A 18 -9.25 -12.38 4.78
N VAL A 19 -7.97 -12.16 4.46
CA VAL A 19 -7.22 -10.97 4.85
C VAL A 19 -7.77 -9.73 4.16
N PHE A 20 -8.16 -9.84 2.89
CA PHE A 20 -8.90 -8.79 2.18
C PHE A 20 -10.18 -8.38 2.93
N LEU A 21 -11.02 -9.34 3.31
CA LEU A 21 -12.26 -9.03 4.03
C LEU A 21 -12.00 -8.44 5.41
N LEU A 22 -11.00 -8.95 6.13
CA LEU A 22 -10.61 -8.42 7.44
C LEU A 22 -10.15 -6.96 7.33
N ALA A 23 -9.29 -6.66 6.36
CA ALA A 23 -8.78 -5.33 6.09
C ALA A 23 -9.90 -4.35 5.67
N PHE A 24 -10.87 -4.82 4.87
CA PHE A 24 -12.07 -4.06 4.53
C PHE A 24 -12.84 -3.64 5.78
N VAL A 25 -13.06 -4.59 6.71
CA VAL A 25 -13.75 -4.31 7.98
C VAL A 25 -12.93 -3.34 8.83
N PHE A 26 -11.62 -3.50 8.93
CA PHE A 26 -10.76 -2.58 9.67
C PHE A 26 -10.81 -1.15 9.12
N ALA A 27 -10.76 -0.97 7.79
CA ALA A 27 -10.91 0.34 7.17
C ALA A 27 -12.28 0.96 7.48
N ALA A 28 -13.37 0.20 7.34
CA ALA A 28 -14.72 0.70 7.64
C ALA A 28 -14.89 1.09 9.11
N VAL A 29 -14.40 0.26 10.03
CA VAL A 29 -14.42 0.55 11.48
C VAL A 29 -13.55 1.77 11.79
N ALA A 30 -12.38 1.91 11.15
CA ALA A 30 -11.50 3.05 11.36
C ALA A 30 -12.15 4.37 10.95
N VAL A 31 -12.85 4.41 9.82
CA VAL A 31 -13.62 5.58 9.38
C VAL A 31 -14.71 5.90 10.40
N TRP A 32 -15.48 4.89 10.81
CA TRP A 32 -16.56 5.09 11.79
C TRP A 32 -16.05 5.60 13.14
N LEU A 33 -14.98 5.01 13.67
CA LEU A 33 -14.34 5.45 14.91
C LEU A 33 -13.75 6.86 14.79
N SER A 34 -13.17 7.22 13.64
CA SER A 34 -12.66 8.58 13.41
C SER A 34 -13.75 9.63 13.52
N ILE A 35 -14.95 9.35 12.99
CA ILE A 35 -16.12 10.23 13.08
C ILE A 35 -16.59 10.33 14.53
N LEU A 36 -16.72 9.20 15.24
CA LEU A 36 -17.18 9.16 16.62
C LEU A 36 -16.20 9.81 17.61
N SER A 37 -14.90 9.78 17.31
CA SER A 37 -13.87 10.35 18.18
C SER A 37 -14.00 11.86 18.39
N GLY A 38 -14.71 12.57 17.50
CA GLY A 38 -14.82 14.03 17.55
C GLY A 38 -13.51 14.76 17.24
N LEU A 39 -12.47 14.06 16.76
CA LEU A 39 -11.19 14.67 16.40
C LEU A 39 -11.37 15.66 15.23
N HIS A 40 -10.54 16.71 15.25
CA HIS A 40 -10.48 17.70 14.16
C HIS A 40 -10.01 17.04 12.87
N ASP A 41 -8.82 16.40 12.91
CA ASP A 41 -8.17 15.79 11.74
C ASP A 41 -8.58 14.32 11.57
N LYS A 42 -9.84 14.10 11.15
CA LYS A 42 -10.42 12.76 10.97
C LYS A 42 -9.65 11.91 9.97
N GLY A 43 -9.13 12.53 8.90
CA GLY A 43 -8.35 11.88 7.86
C GLY A 43 -7.05 11.24 8.39
N VAL A 44 -6.38 11.88 9.36
CA VAL A 44 -5.20 11.30 10.01
C VAL A 44 -5.61 10.20 10.99
N ALA A 45 -6.67 10.43 11.75
CA ALA A 45 -7.18 9.48 12.74
C ALA A 45 -7.60 8.14 12.11
N LEU A 46 -8.34 8.15 10.99
CA LEU A 46 -8.76 6.91 10.33
C LEU A 46 -7.56 6.09 9.83
N VAL A 47 -6.50 6.74 9.33
CA VAL A 47 -5.28 6.04 8.89
C VAL A 47 -4.57 5.40 10.07
N ALA A 48 -4.42 6.14 11.17
CA ALA A 48 -3.77 5.64 12.37
C ALA A 48 -4.54 4.45 12.99
N ILE A 49 -5.87 4.55 13.09
CA ILE A 49 -6.72 3.49 13.64
C ILE A 49 -6.65 2.23 12.76
N ALA A 50 -6.76 2.38 11.43
CA ALA A 50 -6.63 1.27 10.49
C ALA A 50 -5.25 0.60 10.59
N ALA A 51 -4.19 1.39 10.70
CA ALA A 51 -2.83 0.89 10.84
C ALA A 51 -2.64 0.11 12.15
N ILE A 52 -3.09 0.66 13.28
CA ILE A 52 -3.03 0.00 14.59
C ILE A 52 -3.78 -1.33 14.58
N ALA A 53 -4.93 -1.41 13.89
CA ALA A 53 -5.67 -2.66 13.75
C ALA A 53 -4.90 -3.72 12.92
N CYS A 54 -4.16 -3.29 11.91
CA CYS A 54 -3.41 -4.21 11.02
C CYS A 54 -2.04 -4.63 11.58
N ILE A 55 -1.40 -3.79 12.41
CA ILE A 55 -0.03 -4.01 12.92
C ILE A 55 0.18 -5.37 13.58
N PRO A 56 -0.67 -5.84 14.52
CA PRO A 56 -0.44 -7.13 15.19
C PRO A 56 -0.36 -8.30 14.21
N PHE A 57 -1.29 -8.35 13.24
CA PHE A 57 -1.33 -9.38 12.21
C PHE A 57 -0.09 -9.34 11.30
N VAL A 58 0.31 -8.15 10.83
CA VAL A 58 1.48 -8.01 9.95
C VAL A 58 2.78 -8.33 10.68
N TYR A 59 2.88 -7.97 11.97
CA TYR A 59 4.01 -8.34 12.81
C TYR A 59 4.14 -9.85 12.96
N GLU A 60 3.03 -10.55 13.21
CA GLU A 60 3.02 -12.01 13.24
C GLU A 60 3.34 -12.65 11.90
N LEU A 61 2.83 -12.08 10.80
CA LEU A 61 3.11 -12.54 9.44
C LEU A 61 4.61 -12.47 9.11
N PHE A 62 5.28 -11.35 9.38
CA PHE A 62 6.73 -11.21 9.16
C PHE A 62 7.54 -12.13 10.07
N ASN A 63 7.11 -12.28 11.32
CA ASN A 63 7.79 -13.18 12.24
C ASN A 63 7.61 -14.65 11.86
N PHE A 64 6.43 -15.04 11.36
CA PHE A 64 6.17 -16.35 10.81
C PHE A 64 7.07 -16.61 9.61
N ASP A 65 7.16 -15.64 8.69
CA ASP A 65 7.98 -15.72 7.48
C ASP A 65 9.49 -15.67 7.72
N GLU A 66 9.95 -15.23 8.89
CA GLU A 66 11.36 -15.42 9.26
C GLU A 66 11.55 -16.76 9.99
N SER A 67 10.66 -17.09 10.93
CA SER A 67 10.82 -18.26 11.80
C SER A 67 10.70 -19.60 11.08
N GLY A 68 9.85 -19.70 10.05
CA GLY A 68 9.72 -20.92 9.24
C GLY A 68 10.99 -21.27 8.46
N TYR A 69 11.98 -20.37 8.44
CA TYR A 69 13.13 -20.45 7.55
C TYR A 69 14.47 -20.46 8.30
N GLU A 70 14.49 -20.22 9.61
CA GLU A 70 15.65 -20.51 10.48
C GLU A 70 16.03 -22.01 10.46
N GLU A 71 15.08 -22.90 10.11
CA GLU A 71 15.30 -24.35 10.02
C GLU A 71 15.83 -24.83 8.65
N ALA A 72 15.70 -24.02 7.60
CA ALA A 72 16.10 -24.38 6.25
C ALA A 72 17.48 -23.79 5.90
N THR A 73 18.53 -24.61 6.00
CA THR A 73 19.89 -24.28 5.53
C THR A 73 19.91 -24.20 4.01
N PHE A 74 19.46 -23.08 3.42
CA PHE A 74 19.50 -22.88 1.97
C PHE A 74 20.11 -21.54 1.56
N LEU A 75 21.30 -21.63 0.94
CA LEU A 75 21.91 -20.61 0.11
C LEU A 75 21.32 -20.71 -1.31
N GLY A 76 20.65 -19.69 -1.86
CA GLY A 76 20.30 -19.73 -3.29
C GLY A 76 19.23 -18.77 -3.84
N SER A 77 19.28 -18.60 -5.17
CA SER A 77 18.66 -17.59 -6.07
C SER A 77 17.12 -17.46 -6.08
N ARG A 78 16.40 -18.12 -5.17
CA ARG A 78 14.93 -18.11 -5.11
C ARG A 78 14.37 -17.16 -4.05
N THR A 79 15.10 -16.10 -3.69
CA THR A 79 14.72 -15.15 -2.64
C THR A 79 13.28 -14.62 -2.84
N LEU A 80 12.90 -14.15 -4.04
CA LEU A 80 11.53 -13.67 -4.27
C LEU A 80 10.50 -14.79 -4.18
N ALA A 81 10.73 -15.92 -4.86
CA ALA A 81 9.78 -17.03 -4.87
C ALA A 81 9.51 -17.58 -3.46
N ARG A 82 10.48 -17.43 -2.55
CA ARG A 82 10.38 -17.81 -1.14
C ARG A 82 9.36 -16.95 -0.39
N HIS A 83 9.47 -15.62 -0.51
CA HIS A 83 8.63 -14.69 0.26
C HIS A 83 7.35 -14.25 -0.49
N PHE A 84 7.15 -14.75 -1.72
CA PHE A 84 6.00 -14.41 -2.53
C PHE A 84 4.63 -14.69 -1.85
N PRO A 85 4.44 -15.78 -1.08
CA PRO A 85 3.18 -15.99 -0.35
C PRO A 85 2.81 -14.83 0.58
N VAL A 86 3.79 -14.28 1.31
CA VAL A 86 3.59 -13.11 2.18
C VAL A 86 3.25 -11.86 1.37
N VAL A 87 3.89 -11.65 0.22
CA VAL A 87 3.54 -10.55 -0.68
C VAL A 87 2.07 -10.66 -1.12
N ILE A 88 1.57 -11.86 -1.44
CA ILE A 88 0.15 -12.07 -1.80
C ILE A 88 -0.77 -11.74 -0.62
N VAL A 89 -0.41 -12.12 0.60
CA VAL A 89 -1.16 -11.75 1.82
C VAL A 89 -1.23 -10.24 1.99
N LEU A 90 -0.10 -9.54 1.80
CA LEU A 90 -0.05 -8.08 1.86
C LEU A 90 -0.84 -7.41 0.74
N ILE A 91 -0.92 -8.00 -0.47
CA ILE A 91 -1.80 -7.52 -1.54
C ILE A 91 -3.25 -7.62 -1.08
N GLY A 92 -3.65 -8.74 -0.46
CA GLY A 92 -4.98 -8.90 0.12
C GLY A 92 -5.29 -7.83 1.16
N LEU A 93 -4.36 -7.59 2.08
CA LEU A 93 -4.47 -6.53 3.10
C LEU A 93 -4.66 -5.14 2.45
N PHE A 94 -3.77 -4.76 1.52
CA PHE A 94 -3.79 -3.45 0.88
C PHE A 94 -5.07 -3.22 0.07
N THR A 95 -5.44 -4.18 -0.76
CA THR A 95 -6.65 -4.07 -1.60
C THR A 95 -7.93 -4.09 -0.77
N GLY A 96 -7.95 -4.81 0.36
CA GLY A 96 -9.05 -4.76 1.32
C GLY A 96 -9.19 -3.39 1.99
N LEU A 97 -8.07 -2.76 2.39
CA LEU A 97 -8.07 -1.38 2.88
C LEU A 97 -8.60 -0.40 1.82
N VAL A 98 -8.12 -0.49 0.56
CA VAL A 98 -8.60 0.35 -0.55
C VAL A 98 -10.11 0.19 -0.73
N ALA A 99 -10.60 -1.05 -0.79
CA ALA A 99 -12.02 -1.33 -0.96
C ALA A 99 -12.86 -0.80 0.22
N GLY A 100 -12.37 -0.96 1.45
CA GLY A 100 -13.03 -0.47 2.66
C GLY A 100 -13.11 1.05 2.69
N PHE A 101 -12.00 1.76 2.43
CA PHE A 101 -12.00 3.22 2.34
C PHE A 101 -12.86 3.74 1.19
N THR A 102 -12.82 3.09 0.02
CA THR A 102 -13.69 3.43 -1.12
C THR A 102 -15.17 3.31 -0.73
N ALA A 103 -15.56 2.18 -0.15
CA ALA A 103 -16.94 1.93 0.26
C ALA A 103 -17.39 2.91 1.33
N SER A 104 -16.55 3.18 2.34
CA SER A 104 -16.84 4.16 3.37
C SER A 104 -16.98 5.58 2.82
N TYR A 105 -16.12 6.00 1.89
CA TYR A 105 -16.22 7.31 1.25
C TYR A 105 -17.55 7.47 0.51
N ILE A 106 -17.97 6.45 -0.26
CA ILE A 106 -19.22 6.45 -1.03
C ILE A 106 -20.45 6.40 -0.10
N ALA A 107 -20.38 5.63 0.98
CA ALA A 107 -21.50 5.43 1.90
C ALA A 107 -21.80 6.65 2.78
N LEU A 108 -20.86 7.59 2.91
CA LEU A 108 -21.08 8.81 3.69
C LEU A 108 -22.08 9.76 3.00
N PRO A 109 -22.88 10.53 3.77
CA PRO A 109 -23.78 11.53 3.22
C PRO A 109 -23.07 12.55 2.33
N SER A 110 -23.79 13.12 1.37
CA SER A 110 -23.25 14.08 0.39
C SER A 110 -22.45 15.20 1.08
N GLY A 111 -21.20 15.38 0.66
CA GLY A 111 -20.28 16.39 1.21
C GLY A 111 -19.50 15.96 2.45
N GLN A 112 -19.93 14.92 3.18
CA GLN A 112 -19.20 14.43 4.35
C GLN A 112 -17.97 13.60 3.98
N GLY A 113 -17.97 12.89 2.84
CA GLY A 113 -16.79 12.17 2.35
C GLY A 113 -15.55 13.06 2.26
N ASN A 114 -15.69 14.24 1.63
CA ASN A 114 -14.61 15.23 1.55
C ASN A 114 -14.20 15.80 2.91
N ALA A 115 -15.13 15.92 3.86
CA ALA A 115 -14.83 16.47 5.18
C ALA A 115 -14.17 15.45 6.12
N VAL A 116 -14.45 14.16 5.96
CA VAL A 116 -13.84 13.07 6.75
C VAL A 116 -12.46 12.70 6.20
N PHE A 117 -12.31 12.73 4.87
CA PHE A 117 -11.08 12.40 4.16
C PHE A 117 -10.37 13.66 3.62
N ASP A 118 -10.51 14.78 4.31
CA ASP A 118 -10.01 16.09 3.86
C ASP A 118 -8.52 16.09 3.52
N VAL A 119 -7.70 15.49 4.38
CA VAL A 119 -6.25 15.40 4.15
C VAL A 119 -5.91 14.51 2.97
N GLN A 120 -6.65 13.41 2.75
CA GLN A 120 -6.47 12.53 1.59
C GLN A 120 -6.91 13.21 0.29
N VAL A 121 -8.01 13.96 0.32
CA VAL A 121 -8.49 14.75 -0.83
C VAL A 121 -7.46 15.81 -1.20
N TRP A 122 -6.89 16.50 -0.20
CA TRP A 122 -5.82 17.47 -0.41
C TRP A 122 -4.58 16.83 -1.03
N GLU A 123 -4.11 15.72 -0.46
CA GLU A 123 -2.94 14.98 -0.94
C GLU A 123 -3.13 14.49 -2.39
N LEU A 124 -4.31 13.95 -2.70
CA LEU A 124 -4.67 13.55 -4.07
C LEU A 124 -4.54 14.72 -5.06
N GLY A 125 -5.00 15.92 -4.67
CA GLY A 125 -4.85 17.12 -5.48
C GLY A 125 -3.39 17.59 -5.61
N ALA A 126 -2.59 17.48 -4.56
CA ALA A 126 -1.17 17.82 -4.56
C ALA A 126 -0.37 16.91 -5.51
N ILE A 127 -0.63 15.60 -5.48
CA ILE A 127 -0.06 14.60 -6.40
C ILE A 127 -0.44 14.96 -7.85
N GLN A 128 -1.73 15.12 -8.14
CA GLN A 128 -2.22 15.41 -9.50
C GLN A 128 -1.67 16.72 -10.07
N SER A 129 -1.60 17.78 -9.26
CA SER A 129 -1.09 19.08 -9.69
C SER A 129 0.42 19.07 -9.95
N THR A 130 1.19 18.33 -9.16
CA THR A 130 2.65 18.18 -9.34
C THR A 130 3.00 17.56 -10.69
N PHE A 131 2.27 16.52 -11.10
CA PHE A 131 2.51 15.85 -12.38
C PHE A 131 1.88 16.58 -13.56
N SER A 132 0.71 17.18 -13.39
CA SER A 132 0.05 17.99 -14.44
C SER A 132 0.79 19.30 -14.74
N GLY A 133 1.42 19.93 -13.74
CA GLY A 133 2.20 21.15 -13.91
C GLY A 133 3.52 20.94 -14.68
N ARG A 134 4.11 19.75 -14.60
CA ARG A 134 5.32 19.38 -15.35
C ARG A 134 5.05 19.08 -16.83
N VAL A 135 3.80 18.73 -17.17
CA VAL A 135 3.35 18.49 -18.55
C VAL A 135 3.33 19.77 -19.40
N THR A 136 3.08 20.93 -18.81
CA THR A 136 2.86 22.19 -19.55
C THR A 136 4.13 23.01 -19.81
N GLN A 137 5.27 22.66 -19.20
CA GLN A 137 6.48 23.50 -19.20
C GLN A 137 7.67 22.96 -20.02
N ALA A 138 7.61 21.73 -20.55
CA ALA A 138 8.76 21.08 -21.19
C ALA A 138 8.60 20.86 -22.71
N GLN A 139 9.70 20.94 -23.48
CA GLN A 139 9.76 20.51 -24.88
C GLN A 139 9.58 18.98 -24.98
N SER A 140 9.16 18.48 -26.14
CA SER A 140 8.55 17.14 -26.30
C SER A 140 9.38 15.96 -25.77
N GLU A 141 10.71 15.97 -25.92
CA GLU A 141 11.59 14.87 -25.45
C GLU A 141 12.04 15.06 -23.98
N GLU A 142 12.36 16.29 -23.57
CA GLU A 142 12.69 16.62 -22.17
C GLU A 142 11.51 16.34 -21.22
N ARG A 143 10.28 16.50 -21.73
CA ARG A 143 9.04 16.26 -21.00
C ARG A 143 8.95 14.83 -20.48
N GLN A 144 9.34 13.83 -21.27
CA GLN A 144 9.18 12.43 -20.88
C GLN A 144 10.16 12.02 -19.77
N VAL A 145 11.41 12.46 -19.89
CA VAL A 145 12.44 12.20 -18.88
C VAL A 145 12.08 12.89 -17.56
N ALA A 146 11.69 14.16 -17.61
CA ALA A 146 11.31 14.92 -16.42
C ALA A 146 10.07 14.34 -15.70
N LEU A 147 9.10 13.81 -16.46
CA LEU A 147 7.93 13.14 -15.88
C LEU A 147 8.31 11.82 -15.21
N PHE A 148 9.10 10.98 -15.89
CA PHE A 148 9.59 9.73 -15.32
C PHE A 148 10.39 9.96 -14.03
N GLU A 149 11.40 10.84 -14.05
CA GLU A 149 12.22 11.15 -12.88
C GLU A 149 11.36 11.68 -11.73
N GLY A 150 10.41 12.55 -12.07
CA GLY A 150 9.46 13.11 -11.12
C GLY A 150 8.63 12.05 -10.40
N LEU A 151 8.04 11.12 -11.17
CA LEU A 151 7.23 10.02 -10.65
C LEU A 151 8.08 9.04 -9.84
N PHE A 152 9.22 8.62 -10.41
CA PHE A 152 10.14 7.70 -9.77
C PHE A 152 10.64 8.24 -8.43
N LEU A 153 11.12 9.49 -8.36
CA LEU A 153 11.67 10.04 -7.14
C LEU A 153 10.60 10.24 -6.04
N HIS A 154 9.38 10.62 -6.43
CA HIS A 154 8.27 10.75 -5.49
C HIS A 154 7.94 9.38 -4.85
N ASN A 155 7.73 8.36 -5.67
CA ASN A 155 7.41 7.02 -5.19
C ASN A 155 8.62 6.33 -4.53
N PHE A 156 9.85 6.73 -4.86
CA PHE A 156 11.06 6.22 -4.21
C PHE A 156 11.20 6.74 -2.78
N GLN A 157 10.81 7.98 -2.51
CA GLN A 157 10.74 8.51 -1.14
C GLN A 157 9.75 7.70 -0.29
N VAL A 158 8.59 7.36 -0.85
CA VAL A 158 7.60 6.50 -0.19
C VAL A 158 8.18 5.10 0.07
N LEU A 159 8.85 4.50 -0.92
CA LEU A 159 9.51 3.20 -0.79
C LEU A 159 10.56 3.19 0.32
N LEU A 160 11.41 4.22 0.40
CA LEU A 160 12.41 4.36 1.45
C LEU A 160 11.76 4.53 2.83
N ALA A 161 10.69 5.31 2.92
CA ALA A 161 9.94 5.46 4.17
C ALA A 161 9.33 4.13 4.63
N ILE A 162 8.75 3.36 3.71
CA ILE A 162 8.21 2.01 3.98
C ILE A 162 9.30 1.09 4.51
N LEU A 163 10.44 1.01 3.80
CA LEU A 163 11.57 0.18 4.21
C LEU A 163 12.07 0.58 5.60
N ALA A 164 12.28 1.88 5.85
CA ALA A 164 12.76 2.39 7.12
C ALA A 164 11.78 2.09 8.27
N PHE A 165 10.49 2.42 8.11
CA PHE A 165 9.47 2.13 9.11
C PHE A 165 9.38 0.64 9.40
N SER A 166 9.53 -0.21 8.37
CA SER A 166 9.48 -1.65 8.58
C SER A 166 10.75 -2.19 9.26
N ILE A 167 11.95 -1.65 8.99
CA ILE A 167 13.17 -2.02 9.71
C ILE A 167 13.08 -1.63 11.20
N PHE A 168 12.72 -0.38 11.48
CA PHE A 168 12.76 0.15 12.84
C PHE A 168 11.57 -0.26 13.71
N LEU A 169 10.39 -0.45 13.12
CA LEU A 169 9.13 -0.72 13.83
C LEU A 169 8.47 -2.03 13.39
N SER A 170 9.20 -2.92 12.69
CA SER A 170 8.72 -4.19 12.13
C SER A 170 7.50 -4.04 11.21
N ALA A 171 6.28 -4.05 11.76
CA ALA A 171 5.04 -3.81 11.03
C ALA A 171 4.71 -2.31 10.82
N GLY A 172 5.62 -1.39 11.16
CA GLY A 172 5.39 0.05 11.02
C GLY A 172 5.10 0.53 9.60
N SER A 173 5.53 -0.21 8.56
CA SER A 173 5.20 0.06 7.16
C SER A 173 3.70 0.10 6.88
N VAL A 174 2.90 -0.60 7.70
CA VAL A 174 1.44 -0.61 7.62
C VAL A 174 0.85 0.81 7.70
N ALA A 175 1.43 1.73 8.47
CA ALA A 175 0.93 3.10 8.54
C ALA A 175 0.99 3.81 7.18
N ILE A 176 2.08 3.61 6.44
CA ILE A 176 2.27 4.22 5.11
C ILE A 176 1.41 3.50 4.05
N LEU A 177 1.24 2.18 4.18
CA LEU A 177 0.33 1.41 3.32
C LEU A 177 -1.15 1.82 3.55
N SER A 178 -1.55 2.03 4.80
CA SER A 178 -2.87 2.56 5.17
C SER A 178 -3.08 3.99 4.65
N TRP A 179 -2.06 4.84 4.71
CA TRP A 179 -2.09 6.17 4.09
C TRP A 179 -2.33 6.08 2.57
N ASN A 180 -1.49 5.35 1.85
CA ASN A 180 -1.62 5.19 0.39
C ASN A 180 -2.96 4.58 -0.02
N SER A 181 -3.40 3.52 0.68
CA SER A 181 -4.70 2.90 0.39
C SER A 181 -5.88 3.84 0.63
N SER A 182 -5.80 4.75 1.62
CA SER A 182 -6.83 5.77 1.84
C SER A 182 -6.92 6.79 0.71
N ILE A 183 -5.79 7.20 0.11
CA ILE A 183 -5.76 8.11 -1.04
C ILE A 183 -6.38 7.45 -2.27
N ILE A 184 -6.01 6.20 -2.57
CA ILE A 184 -6.62 5.44 -3.68
C ILE A 184 -8.13 5.24 -3.42
N GLY A 185 -8.51 4.98 -2.16
CA GLY A 185 -9.91 4.84 -1.78
C GLY A 185 -10.73 6.10 -2.03
N VAL A 186 -10.18 7.28 -1.71
CA VAL A 186 -10.78 8.58 -2.00
C VAL A 186 -10.83 8.86 -3.49
N PHE A 187 -9.78 8.54 -4.24
CA PHE A 187 -9.77 8.68 -5.70
C PHE A 187 -10.92 7.89 -6.34
N LEU A 188 -11.00 6.59 -6.07
CA LEU A 188 -12.05 5.71 -6.60
C LEU A 188 -13.45 6.14 -6.12
N GLY A 189 -13.58 6.47 -4.82
CA GLY A 189 -14.84 6.93 -4.24
C GLY A 189 -15.32 8.25 -4.87
N SER A 190 -14.40 9.18 -5.15
CA SER A 190 -14.72 10.46 -5.79
C SER A 190 -15.15 10.29 -7.24
N LEU A 191 -14.56 9.34 -7.99
CA LEU A 191 -14.97 9.01 -9.35
C LEU A 191 -16.40 8.45 -9.37
N ALA A 192 -16.68 7.48 -8.50
CA ALA A 192 -18.00 6.89 -8.35
C ALA A 192 -19.06 7.92 -7.97
N PHE A 193 -18.74 8.78 -6.99
CA PHE A 193 -19.65 9.84 -6.52
C PHE A 193 -19.94 10.87 -7.63
N LYS A 194 -18.92 11.30 -8.39
CA LYS A 194 -19.10 12.23 -9.52
C LYS A 194 -19.96 11.60 -10.62
N ALA A 195 -19.72 10.34 -10.97
CA ALA A 195 -20.49 9.64 -11.98
C ALA A 195 -21.96 9.45 -11.58
N ALA A 196 -22.25 9.13 -10.31
CA ALA A 196 -23.61 9.02 -9.79
C ALA A 196 -24.32 10.38 -9.62
N GLY A 197 -23.58 11.41 -9.16
CA GLY A 197 -24.16 12.71 -8.78
C GLY A 197 -24.56 13.60 -9.97
N MET A 198 -23.96 13.43 -11.14
CA MET A 198 -24.26 14.21 -12.36
C MET A 198 -25.49 13.67 -13.11
N GLY A 199 -26.55 13.28 -12.39
CA GLY A 199 -27.74 12.62 -12.97
C GLY A 199 -27.49 11.20 -13.45
N GLY A 200 -26.37 10.60 -13.05
CA GLY A 200 -26.00 9.23 -13.39
C GLY A 200 -26.69 8.20 -12.51
N SER A 201 -26.71 6.98 -13.01
CA SER A 201 -27.25 5.80 -12.35
C SER A 201 -26.19 5.09 -11.50
N SER A 202 -26.62 4.11 -10.69
CA SER A 202 -25.68 3.21 -10.01
C SER A 202 -24.78 2.44 -10.99
N TYR A 203 -25.21 2.26 -12.25
CA TYR A 203 -24.38 1.68 -13.30
C TYR A 203 -23.20 2.59 -13.65
N ASP A 204 -23.43 3.90 -13.75
CA ASP A 204 -22.38 4.87 -14.08
C ASP A 204 -21.32 4.94 -12.97
N ALA A 205 -21.75 4.83 -11.70
CA ALA A 205 -20.84 4.71 -10.56
C ALA A 205 -19.95 3.46 -10.66
N LEU A 206 -20.53 2.31 -11.01
CA LEU A 206 -19.79 1.05 -11.17
C LEU A 206 -18.83 1.11 -12.37
N ALA A 207 -19.25 1.70 -13.49
CA ALA A 207 -18.40 1.91 -14.66
C ALA A 207 -17.23 2.85 -14.32
N ALA A 208 -17.46 3.90 -13.54
CA ALA A 208 -16.42 4.81 -13.07
C ALA A 208 -15.42 4.13 -12.13
N LEU A 209 -15.88 3.25 -11.24
CA LEU A 209 -14.99 2.43 -10.41
C LEU A 209 -14.14 1.48 -11.27
N GLY A 210 -14.77 0.77 -12.20
CA GLY A 210 -14.08 -0.16 -13.08
C GLY A 210 -13.02 0.53 -13.94
N SER A 211 -13.36 1.65 -14.57
CA SER A 211 -12.42 2.46 -15.36
C SER A 211 -11.31 3.07 -14.51
N GLY A 212 -11.62 3.57 -13.29
CA GLY A 212 -10.61 4.08 -12.37
C GLY A 212 -9.59 3.01 -11.95
N ILE A 213 -10.07 1.80 -11.63
CA ILE A 213 -9.20 0.66 -11.31
C ILE A 213 -8.34 0.28 -12.52
N LEU A 214 -8.94 0.13 -13.71
CA LEU A 214 -8.22 -0.21 -14.93
C LEU A 214 -7.20 0.86 -15.34
N GLY A 215 -7.46 2.14 -15.03
CA GLY A 215 -6.51 3.23 -15.27
C GLY A 215 -5.27 3.17 -14.38
N ILE A 216 -5.42 2.73 -13.12
CA ILE A 216 -4.31 2.62 -12.16
C ILE A 216 -3.54 1.31 -12.33
N LEU A 217 -4.22 0.19 -12.61
CA LEU A 217 -3.65 -1.16 -12.59
C LEU A 217 -2.31 -1.32 -13.34
N PRO A 218 -2.10 -0.77 -14.56
CA PRO A 218 -0.88 -1.00 -15.32
C PRO A 218 0.40 -0.54 -14.61
N HIS A 219 0.41 0.64 -13.99
CA HIS A 219 1.57 1.13 -13.23
C HIS A 219 1.44 0.80 -11.75
N GLY A 220 0.27 1.00 -11.16
CA GLY A 220 0.00 0.83 -9.74
C GLY A 220 0.19 -0.60 -9.24
N SER A 221 0.08 -1.62 -10.10
CA SER A 221 0.42 -3.01 -9.72
C SER A 221 1.91 -3.17 -9.44
N PHE A 222 2.79 -2.56 -10.25
CA PHE A 222 4.23 -2.59 -10.05
C PHE A 222 4.65 -1.72 -8.85
N GLU A 223 4.04 -0.56 -8.66
CA GLU A 223 4.30 0.28 -7.49
C GLU A 223 3.86 -0.39 -6.19
N LEU A 224 2.68 -1.03 -6.20
CA LEU A 224 2.23 -1.83 -5.07
C LEU A 224 3.21 -2.96 -4.77
N LEU A 225 3.64 -3.72 -5.79
CA LEU A 225 4.66 -4.77 -5.60
C LEU A 225 5.96 -4.20 -5.03
N ALA A 226 6.39 -3.02 -5.47
CA ALA A 226 7.56 -2.34 -4.92
C ALA A 226 7.39 -2.06 -3.42
N TYR A 227 6.28 -1.44 -3.03
CA TYR A 227 5.98 -1.09 -1.64
C TYR A 227 5.86 -2.31 -0.73
N LEU A 228 5.14 -3.35 -1.18
CA LEU A 228 4.96 -4.56 -0.38
C LEU A 228 6.24 -5.37 -0.25
N THR A 229 7.06 -5.41 -1.30
CA THR A 229 8.38 -6.07 -1.26
C THR A 229 9.34 -5.31 -0.34
N ALA A 230 9.31 -3.97 -0.34
CA ALA A 230 10.10 -3.15 0.58
C ALA A 230 9.65 -3.30 2.05
N ALA A 231 8.33 -3.38 2.29
CA ALA A 231 7.77 -3.63 3.61
C ALA A 231 8.25 -4.99 4.15
N LEU A 232 8.12 -6.04 3.34
CA LEU A 232 8.60 -7.37 3.67
C LEU A 232 10.11 -7.40 3.97
N ALA A 233 10.93 -6.78 3.10
CA ALA A 233 12.38 -6.71 3.29
C ALA A 233 12.75 -6.07 4.64
N GLY A 234 12.09 -4.97 4.99
CA GLY A 234 12.34 -4.31 6.28
C GLY A 234 11.79 -5.09 7.47
N GLY A 235 10.62 -5.73 7.33
CA GLY A 235 10.04 -6.62 8.35
C GLY A 235 10.96 -7.78 8.70
N ILE A 236 11.46 -8.50 7.70
CA ILE A 236 12.45 -9.58 7.84
C ILE A 236 13.71 -9.07 8.56
N MET A 237 14.27 -7.94 8.11
CA MET A 237 15.44 -7.35 8.74
C MET A 237 15.18 -6.98 10.21
N SER A 238 14.02 -6.43 10.52
CA SER A 238 13.62 -6.10 11.89
C SER A 238 13.55 -7.35 12.77
N SER A 239 12.88 -8.40 12.30
CA SER A 239 12.77 -9.69 13.00
C SER A 239 14.14 -10.33 13.25
N ALA A 240 15.04 -10.30 12.26
CA ALA A 240 16.41 -10.81 12.40
C ALA A 240 17.26 -9.99 13.38
N LEU A 241 17.13 -8.66 13.39
CA LEU A 241 17.82 -7.79 14.34
C LEU A 241 17.38 -8.06 15.78
N ILE A 242 16.10 -8.30 16.02
CA ILE A 242 15.55 -8.62 17.35
C ILE A 242 16.05 -10.01 17.82
N ARG A 243 16.20 -10.97 16.90
CA ARG A 243 16.62 -12.35 17.20
C ARG A 243 18.13 -12.58 17.15
N ARG A 244 18.96 -11.53 17.09
CA ARG A 244 20.43 -11.56 16.91
C ARG A 244 21.18 -12.68 17.66
N ALA A 245 20.79 -13.01 18.89
CA ALA A 245 21.46 -14.05 19.68
C ALA A 245 21.38 -15.48 19.08
N LYS A 246 20.38 -15.76 18.22
CA LYS A 246 20.18 -17.07 17.57
C LYS A 246 20.76 -17.15 16.15
N LEU A 247 21.17 -16.02 15.57
CA LEU A 247 21.47 -15.88 14.14
C LEU A 247 22.94 -15.52 13.85
N ALA A 248 23.86 -15.66 14.81
CA ALA A 248 25.25 -15.19 14.66
C ALA A 248 25.94 -15.68 13.37
N ASP A 249 25.69 -16.93 12.96
CA ASP A 249 26.29 -17.52 11.76
C ASP A 249 25.50 -17.22 10.47
N SER A 250 24.22 -16.86 10.57
CA SER A 250 23.30 -16.68 9.42
C SER A 250 22.90 -15.23 9.16
N PHE A 251 23.27 -14.28 10.03
CA PHE A 251 22.84 -12.88 9.94
C PHE A 251 23.21 -12.22 8.60
N PHE A 252 24.41 -12.48 8.08
CA PHE A 252 24.84 -11.93 6.79
C PHE A 252 24.03 -12.47 5.60
N ILE A 253 23.50 -13.70 5.72
CA ILE A 253 22.62 -14.28 4.69
C ILE A 253 21.30 -13.52 4.65
N VAL A 254 20.72 -13.21 5.82
CA VAL A 254 19.50 -12.41 5.92
C VAL A 254 19.72 -11.01 5.34
N VAL A 255 20.81 -10.33 5.71
CA VAL A 255 21.15 -9.01 5.15
C VAL A 255 21.27 -9.05 3.63
N TYR A 256 21.87 -10.10 3.08
CA TYR A 256 21.99 -10.27 1.63
C TYR A 256 20.65 -10.50 0.93
N ASP A 257 19.75 -11.29 1.53
CA ASP A 257 18.41 -11.50 0.99
C ASP A 257 17.53 -10.25 1.10
N VAL A 258 17.62 -9.50 2.20
CA VAL A 258 16.98 -8.18 2.36
C VAL A 258 17.46 -7.20 1.30
N ALA A 259 18.77 -7.15 1.02
CA ALA A 259 19.33 -6.29 -0.02
C ALA A 259 18.80 -6.63 -1.41
N LYS A 260 18.64 -7.93 -1.73
CA LYS A 260 18.01 -8.35 -3.00
C LYS A 260 16.54 -7.95 -3.09
N LEU A 261 15.78 -8.12 -2.02
CA LEU A 261 14.36 -7.72 -2.00
C LEU A 261 14.21 -6.21 -2.17
N ALA A 262 15.05 -5.41 -1.50
CA ALA A 262 15.07 -3.95 -1.67
C ALA A 262 15.47 -3.52 -3.09
N ALA A 263 16.47 -4.17 -3.68
CA ALA A 263 16.85 -3.93 -5.07
C ALA A 263 15.71 -4.28 -6.05
N LEU A 264 15.06 -5.42 -5.84
CA LEU A 264 13.91 -5.84 -6.63
C LEU A 264 12.71 -4.89 -6.49
N ALA A 265 12.42 -4.42 -5.28
CA ALA A 265 11.40 -3.41 -5.02
C ALA A 265 11.67 -2.14 -5.84
N THR A 266 12.94 -1.69 -5.89
CA THR A 266 13.35 -0.54 -6.69
C THR A 266 13.14 -0.78 -8.20
N VAL A 267 13.38 -2.00 -8.69
CA VAL A 267 13.12 -2.37 -10.10
C VAL A 267 11.63 -2.33 -10.41
N PHE A 268 10.77 -2.89 -9.55
CA PHE A 268 9.32 -2.79 -9.73
C PHE A 268 8.86 -1.33 -9.77
N LEU A 269 9.40 -0.48 -8.87
CA LEU A 269 9.08 0.94 -8.87
C LEU A 269 9.46 1.63 -10.18
N ALA A 270 10.65 1.35 -10.69
CA ALA A 270 11.11 1.92 -11.96
C ALA A 270 10.19 1.50 -13.14
N ILE A 271 9.72 0.25 -13.15
CA ILE A 271 8.77 -0.23 -14.17
C ILE A 271 7.43 0.50 -14.05
N GLY A 272 6.90 0.67 -12.83
CA GLY A 272 5.66 1.41 -12.57
C GLY A 272 5.74 2.85 -13.05
N ALA A 273 6.76 3.58 -12.62
CA ALA A 273 7.00 4.97 -13.02
C ALA A 273 7.18 5.12 -14.53
N PHE A 274 7.84 4.15 -15.18
CA PHE A 274 7.96 4.14 -16.64
C PHE A 274 6.60 4.00 -17.31
N ILE A 275 5.79 3.01 -16.93
CA ILE A 275 4.44 2.80 -17.50
C ILE A 275 3.56 4.05 -17.31
N GLU A 276 3.56 4.63 -16.12
CA GLU A 276 2.78 5.82 -15.82
C GLU A 276 3.24 7.02 -16.67
N SER A 277 4.56 7.24 -16.78
CA SER A 277 5.10 8.32 -17.61
C SER A 277 4.69 8.21 -19.09
N GLN A 278 4.57 6.99 -19.63
CA GLN A 278 4.05 6.79 -20.99
C GLN A 278 2.55 7.08 -21.07
N SER A 279 1.77 6.64 -20.07
CA SER A 279 0.31 6.80 -20.06
C SER A 279 -0.15 8.27 -19.95
N ILE A 280 0.62 9.13 -19.27
CA ILE A 280 0.33 10.56 -19.14
C ILE A 280 0.61 11.33 -20.44
N ILE A 281 1.49 10.81 -21.30
CA ILE A 281 1.90 11.45 -22.55
C ILE A 281 1.07 10.94 -23.74
N ALA A 282 0.51 9.73 -23.63
CA ALA A 282 -0.33 9.15 -24.67
C ALA A 282 -1.58 10.04 -24.93
N PRO A 283 -1.85 10.39 -26.20
CA PRO A 283 -2.96 11.27 -26.59
C PRO A 283 -4.35 10.67 -26.38
#